data_AF-A0A1G5C7Q4-F1
#
_entry.id   AF-A0A1G5C7Q4-F1
#
_cell.length_a   1.000
_cell.length_b   1.000
_cell.length_c   1.000
_cell.angle_alpha   90.00
_cell.angle_beta   90.00
_cell.angle_gamma   90.00
#
_symmetry.space_group_name_H-M   'P 1'
#
loop_
_entity.id
_entity.type
_entity.pdbx_description
1 polymer ?
#
loop_
_entity_poly.entity_id
_entity_poly.type
_entity_poly.pdbx_seq_one_letter_code
_entity_poly.pdbx_strand_id
1 'polypeptide(L)'
;MSEPITAPSSSKIFRAAIWVAIGALIAAAIVCVVWVIVGDSAGIVGRAFLTILLLAAFAGLSILEASLASRRPAWFALASIVSWVVALIIGAFLIWMPDAGDNYGVGVERFFKYIVILLVLQGALLHIRLYVKSFTRHQTTFTSIVAYVTMGLVVILAFMLVIPLMLGEFVDFRDIYWRVLVSVAILAAVGTALVPLVNALFAPKKERPQAVGYAAQGYGAPGYAPQTAYAPQDAAPVAPVQAWPTYADGRTPLPVMPDGSPDWNAYYTGQPTYAQQPYGAGAEVPPAPPAPIPGEPAQPAPPAQPAPPAQPAPPAQPDQPVPPMPPAPGTPDVPPPPRY
;
A
#
# COMPACT_ATOMS: atom_id res chain seq x y z
N MET A 1 13.68 4.50 -3.79
CA MET A 1 14.06 5.62 -2.90
C MET A 1 13.10 6.77 -3.16
N SER A 2 12.22 7.05 -2.20
CA SER A 2 11.33 8.21 -2.21
C SER A 2 12.07 9.37 -1.55
N GLU A 3 12.39 10.41 -2.33
CA GLU A 3 13.01 11.64 -1.80
C GLU A 3 12.09 12.33 -0.78
N PRO A 4 12.68 13.01 0.23
CA PRO A 4 11.93 13.81 1.18
C PRO A 4 11.30 15.05 0.52
N ILE A 5 10.13 15.44 1.03
CA ILE A 5 9.24 16.53 0.54
C ILE A 5 9.87 17.94 0.63
N THR A 6 11.13 18.03 1.07
CA THR A 6 11.94 19.25 1.20
C THR A 6 13.00 19.41 0.09
N ALA A 7 12.93 18.62 -0.99
CA ALA A 7 13.82 18.78 -2.14
C ALA A 7 13.46 20.02 -3.00
N PRO A 8 14.45 20.76 -3.55
CA PRO A 8 14.25 21.97 -4.35
C PRO A 8 13.49 21.77 -5.68
N SER A 9 13.16 20.52 -6.05
CA SER A 9 12.36 20.19 -7.22
C SER A 9 10.85 20.42 -7.01
N SER A 10 10.35 20.21 -5.79
CA SER A 10 8.93 20.40 -5.43
C SER A 10 8.48 21.85 -5.59
N SER A 11 9.35 22.81 -5.26
CA SER A 11 9.06 24.24 -5.43
C SER A 11 8.98 24.69 -6.89
N LYS A 12 9.72 24.06 -7.81
CA LYS A 12 9.65 24.35 -9.26
C LYS A 12 8.37 23.82 -9.87
N ILE A 13 7.94 22.61 -9.48
CA ILE A 13 6.69 22.01 -9.95
C ILE A 13 5.50 22.83 -9.44
N PHE A 14 5.52 23.26 -8.18
CA PHE A 14 4.47 24.10 -7.61
C PHE A 14 4.40 25.48 -8.29
N ARG A 15 5.54 26.12 -8.56
CA ARG A 15 5.59 27.38 -9.33
C ARG A 15 5.11 27.19 -10.77
N ALA A 16 5.48 26.10 -11.42
CA ALA A 16 5.01 25.78 -12.77
C ALA A 16 3.49 25.55 -12.78
N ALA A 17 2.94 24.83 -11.79
CA ALA A 17 1.51 24.61 -11.65
C ALA A 17 0.75 25.93 -11.45
N ILE A 18 1.28 26.86 -10.64
CA ILE A 18 0.72 28.20 -10.47
C ILE A 18 0.71 28.98 -11.79
N TRP A 19 1.83 28.99 -12.52
CA TRP A 19 1.91 29.68 -13.81
C TRP A 19 0.95 29.10 -14.85
N VAL A 20 0.80 27.78 -14.89
CA VAL A 20 -0.16 27.10 -15.77
C VAL A 20 -1.60 27.44 -15.36
N ALA A 21 -1.90 27.48 -14.06
CA ALA A 21 -3.23 27.85 -13.57
C ALA A 21 -3.60 29.30 -13.93
N ILE A 22 -2.66 30.24 -13.75
CA ILE A 22 -2.85 31.64 -14.15
C ILE A 22 -3.07 31.73 -15.66
N GLY A 23 -2.25 31.04 -16.46
CA GLY A 23 -2.39 31.00 -17.92
C GLY A 23 -3.73 30.45 -18.37
N ALA A 24 -4.20 29.36 -17.76
CA ALA A 24 -5.50 28.77 -18.04
C ALA A 24 -6.66 29.69 -17.68
N LEU A 25 -6.57 30.42 -16.55
CA LEU A 25 -7.58 31.37 -16.12
C LEU A 25 -7.70 32.56 -17.08
N ILE A 26 -6.56 33.09 -17.55
CA ILE A 26 -6.52 34.15 -18.55
C ILE A 26 -7.12 33.66 -19.88
N ALA A 27 -6.74 32.45 -20.34
CA ALA A 27 -7.30 31.88 -21.56
C ALA A 27 -8.82 31.69 -21.46
N ALA A 28 -9.33 31.21 -20.31
CA ALA A 28 -10.76 31.07 -20.07
C ALA A 28 -11.50 32.42 -20.11
N ALA A 29 -10.92 33.47 -19.53
CA ALA A 29 -11.48 34.82 -19.58
C ALA A 29 -11.54 35.36 -21.02
N ILE A 30 -10.47 35.17 -21.80
CA ILE A 30 -10.42 35.59 -23.22
C ILE A 30 -11.48 34.86 -24.04
N VAL A 31 -11.61 33.54 -23.87
CA VAL A 31 -12.65 32.74 -24.51
C VAL A 31 -14.05 33.29 -24.18
N CYS A 32 -14.28 33.63 -22.92
CA CYS A 32 -15.56 34.18 -22.47
C CYS A 32 -15.88 35.51 -23.17
N VAL A 33 -14.90 36.41 -23.28
CA VAL A 33 -15.04 37.69 -23.99
C VAL A 33 -15.30 37.49 -25.49
N VAL A 34 -14.56 36.58 -26.14
CA VAL A 34 -14.76 36.26 -27.57
C VAL A 34 -16.17 35.73 -27.81
N TRP A 35 -16.69 34.90 -26.89
CA TRP A 35 -18.04 34.35 -26.99
C TRP A 35 -19.12 35.43 -26.94
N VAL A 36 -18.94 36.45 -26.09
CA VAL A 36 -19.86 37.60 -25.99
C VAL A 36 -19.86 38.43 -27.27
N ILE A 37 -18.71 38.59 -27.94
CA ILE A 37 -18.58 39.46 -29.12
C ILE A 37 -19.05 38.77 -30.41
N VAL A 38 -18.89 37.46 -30.54
CA VAL A 38 -19.15 36.71 -31.79
C VAL A 38 -20.59 36.14 -31.88
N GLY A 39 -21.40 36.28 -30.82
CA GLY A 39 -22.68 35.58 -30.59
C GLY A 39 -23.87 35.91 -31.50
N ASP A 40 -23.70 36.02 -32.82
CA ASP A 40 -24.80 36.23 -33.79
C ASP A 40 -25.14 34.98 -34.62
N SER A 41 -24.24 33.98 -34.67
CA SER A 41 -24.41 32.80 -35.53
C SER A 41 -25.09 31.63 -34.82
N ALA A 42 -26.39 31.71 -34.52
CA ALA A 42 -27.28 30.59 -34.13
C ALA A 42 -26.66 29.47 -33.24
N GLY A 43 -25.76 29.83 -32.31
CA GLY A 43 -25.04 28.90 -31.45
C GLY A 43 -23.96 28.00 -32.11
N ILE A 44 -23.74 28.05 -33.43
CA ILE A 44 -22.83 27.10 -34.13
C ILE A 44 -21.36 27.29 -33.74
N VAL A 45 -20.94 28.55 -33.58
CA VAL A 45 -19.58 28.89 -33.11
C VAL A 45 -19.38 28.39 -31.68
N GLY A 46 -20.41 28.53 -30.83
CA GLY A 46 -20.40 28.00 -29.46
C GLY A 46 -20.22 26.48 -29.42
N ARG A 47 -20.96 25.74 -30.25
CA ARG A 47 -20.86 24.27 -30.35
C ARG A 47 -19.48 23.81 -30.85
N ALA A 48 -18.95 24.48 -31.88
CA ALA A 48 -17.60 24.18 -32.39
C ALA A 48 -16.53 24.41 -31.32
N PHE A 49 -16.59 25.52 -30.59
CA PHE A 49 -15.67 25.82 -29.50
C PHE A 49 -15.80 24.81 -28.34
N LEU A 50 -17.01 24.46 -27.91
CA LEU A 50 -17.24 23.47 -26.84
C LEU A 50 -16.67 22.10 -27.24
N THR A 51 -16.73 21.74 -28.52
CA THR A 51 -16.10 20.51 -29.04
C THR A 51 -14.58 20.57 -28.90
N ILE A 52 -13.95 21.70 -29.23
CA ILE A 52 -12.50 21.88 -29.03
C ILE A 52 -12.14 21.77 -27.55
N LEU A 53 -12.90 22.43 -26.66
CA LEU A 53 -12.70 22.37 -25.22
C LEU A 53 -12.87 20.93 -24.69
N LEU A 54 -13.89 20.21 -25.15
CA LEU A 54 -14.13 18.80 -24.83
C LEU A 54 -12.92 17.92 -25.18
N LEU A 55 -12.39 18.08 -26.40
CA LEU A 55 -11.21 17.34 -26.86
C LEU A 55 -9.95 17.73 -26.08
N ALA A 56 -9.76 19.02 -25.80
CA ALA A 56 -8.63 19.50 -25.00
C ALA A 56 -8.67 18.97 -23.56
N ALA A 57 -9.85 18.97 -22.93
CA ALA A 57 -10.06 18.41 -21.60
C ALA A 57 -9.75 16.89 -21.59
N PHE A 58 -10.26 16.15 -22.57
CA PHE A 58 -9.97 14.72 -22.72
C PHE A 58 -8.48 14.44 -22.94
N ALA A 59 -7.81 15.21 -23.80
CA ALA A 59 -6.37 15.07 -24.03
C ALA A 59 -5.56 15.34 -22.76
N GLY A 60 -5.88 16.42 -22.04
CA GLY A 60 -5.24 16.75 -20.77
C GLY A 60 -5.44 15.67 -19.70
N LEU A 61 -6.65 15.15 -19.58
CA LEU A 61 -6.99 14.07 -18.65
C LEU A 61 -6.33 12.73 -19.04
N SER A 62 -6.22 12.44 -20.33
CA SER A 62 -5.54 11.24 -20.83
C SER A 62 -4.04 11.26 -20.51
N ILE A 63 -3.38 12.42 -20.69
CA ILE A 63 -1.98 12.62 -20.32
C ILE A 63 -1.80 12.49 -18.80
N LEU A 64 -2.70 13.11 -18.03
CA LEU A 64 -2.69 12.98 -16.57
C LEU A 64 -2.81 11.51 -16.17
N GLU A 65 -3.76 10.76 -16.74
CA GLU A 65 -3.93 9.36 -16.41
C GLU A 65 -2.73 8.49 -16.81
N ALA A 66 -2.13 8.74 -17.98
CA ALA A 66 -0.91 8.08 -18.43
C ALA A 66 0.25 8.29 -17.45
N SER A 67 0.38 9.49 -16.88
CA SER A 67 1.39 9.78 -15.86
C SER A 67 1.15 9.06 -14.52
N LEU A 68 -0.11 8.73 -14.21
CA LEU A 68 -0.49 7.97 -13.01
C LEU A 68 -0.45 6.43 -13.20
N ALA A 69 -0.14 5.94 -14.41
CA ALA A 69 -0.30 4.54 -14.79
C ALA A 69 0.83 3.61 -14.31
N SER A 70 1.97 4.12 -13.80
CA SER A 70 3.18 3.33 -13.54
C SER A 70 3.06 2.19 -12.50
N ARG A 71 1.91 2.03 -11.85
CA ARG A 71 1.64 0.97 -10.84
C ARG A 71 0.27 0.30 -10.96
N ARG A 72 -0.46 0.40 -12.08
CA ARG A 72 -1.86 -0.10 -12.17
C ARG A 72 -2.03 -1.41 -12.96
N PRO A 73 -2.97 -2.29 -12.56
CA PRO A 73 -3.38 -3.44 -13.37
C PRO A 73 -3.93 -2.98 -14.73
N ALA A 74 -3.54 -3.65 -15.82
CA ALA A 74 -3.88 -3.26 -17.19
C ALA A 74 -5.39 -3.15 -17.45
N TRP A 75 -6.21 -3.99 -16.81
CA TRP A 75 -7.66 -3.96 -16.98
C TRP A 75 -8.30 -2.66 -16.45
N PHE A 76 -7.74 -2.03 -15.42
CA PHE A 76 -8.23 -0.74 -14.92
C PHE A 76 -7.92 0.40 -15.89
N ALA A 77 -6.76 0.35 -16.56
CA ALA A 77 -6.43 1.31 -17.60
C ALA A 77 -7.42 1.19 -18.77
N LEU A 78 -7.75 -0.04 -19.18
CA LEU A 78 -8.75 -0.28 -20.21
C LEU A 78 -10.13 0.27 -19.81
N ALA A 79 -10.59 -0.04 -18.60
CA ALA A 79 -11.88 0.44 -18.10
C ALA A 79 -11.95 1.98 -18.05
N SER A 80 -10.85 2.64 -17.67
CA SER A 80 -10.76 4.10 -17.66
C SER A 80 -10.80 4.68 -19.08
N ILE A 81 -10.02 4.12 -20.01
CA ILE A 81 -10.03 4.53 -21.42
C ILE A 81 -11.45 4.42 -22.00
N VAL A 82 -12.12 3.28 -21.77
CA VAL A 82 -13.50 3.06 -22.23
C VAL A 82 -14.45 4.10 -21.64
N SER A 83 -14.35 4.38 -20.33
CA SER A 83 -15.17 5.40 -19.68
C SER A 83 -14.94 6.80 -20.25
N TRP A 84 -13.69 7.16 -20.56
CA TRP A 84 -13.37 8.45 -21.17
C TRP A 84 -13.86 8.56 -22.60
N VAL A 85 -13.78 7.48 -23.38
CA VAL A 85 -14.36 7.42 -24.74
C VAL A 85 -15.89 7.58 -24.68
N VAL A 86 -16.55 6.89 -23.75
CA VAL A 86 -17.99 7.04 -23.52
C VAL A 86 -18.35 8.48 -23.14
N ALA A 87 -17.57 9.11 -22.25
CA ALA A 87 -17.74 10.51 -21.89
C ALA A 87 -17.61 11.45 -23.10
N LEU A 88 -16.62 11.24 -23.97
CA LEU A 88 -16.47 12.02 -25.21
C LEU A 88 -17.69 11.89 -26.12
N ILE A 89 -18.17 10.66 -26.33
CA ILE A 89 -19.34 10.41 -27.18
C ILE A 89 -20.56 11.12 -26.62
N ILE A 90 -20.79 11.04 -25.31
CA ILE A 90 -21.91 11.71 -24.64
C ILE A 90 -21.76 13.24 -24.71
N GLY A 91 -20.55 13.76 -24.49
CA GLY A 91 -20.28 15.20 -24.58
C GLY A 91 -20.52 15.74 -25.99
N ALA A 92 -20.00 15.06 -27.01
CA ALA A 92 -20.23 15.41 -28.41
C ALA A 92 -21.73 15.35 -28.76
N PHE A 93 -22.43 14.31 -28.30
CA PHE A 93 -23.88 14.20 -28.47
C PHE A 93 -24.63 15.38 -27.86
N LEU A 94 -24.35 15.74 -26.60
CA LEU A 94 -25.03 16.86 -25.91
C LEU A 94 -24.74 18.23 -26.54
N ILE A 95 -23.55 18.43 -27.11
CA ILE A 95 -23.19 19.67 -27.81
C ILE A 95 -23.97 19.83 -29.11
N TRP A 96 -24.11 18.74 -29.87
CA TRP A 96 -24.63 18.79 -31.23
C TRP A 96 -26.12 18.53 -31.35
N MET A 97 -26.73 17.92 -30.32
CA MET A 97 -28.15 17.63 -30.36
C MET A 97 -28.99 18.93 -30.44
N PRO A 98 -30.05 18.97 -31.28
CA PRO A 98 -30.93 20.14 -31.37
C PRO A 98 -31.55 20.47 -30.01
N ASP A 99 -31.81 21.75 -29.76
CA ASP A 99 -32.52 22.19 -28.57
C ASP A 99 -34.02 21.85 -28.74
N ALA A 100 -34.62 21.15 -27.78
CA ALA A 100 -36.01 20.71 -27.87
C ALA A 100 -37.01 21.80 -27.53
N GLY A 101 -36.56 22.97 -27.06
CA GLY A 101 -37.41 24.12 -26.75
C GLY A 101 -36.68 25.46 -26.85
N ASP A 102 -37.46 26.54 -26.98
CA ASP A 102 -36.99 27.92 -27.19
C ASP A 102 -36.49 28.61 -25.89
N ASN A 103 -36.10 27.84 -24.87
CA ASN A 103 -35.72 28.39 -23.57
C ASN A 103 -34.29 28.94 -23.59
N TYR A 104 -34.12 30.16 -23.08
CA TYR A 104 -32.79 30.74 -22.87
C TYR A 104 -32.04 29.95 -21.78
N GLY A 105 -30.85 29.41 -22.07
CA GLY A 105 -29.99 28.73 -21.09
C GLY A 105 -29.81 27.22 -21.23
N VAL A 106 -30.41 26.58 -22.24
CA VAL A 106 -30.31 25.11 -22.47
C VAL A 106 -28.86 24.61 -22.51
N GLY A 107 -27.95 25.39 -23.11
CA GLY A 107 -26.53 25.04 -23.19
C GLY A 107 -25.83 24.95 -21.82
N VAL A 108 -26.18 25.84 -20.88
CA VAL A 108 -25.60 25.82 -19.53
C VAL A 108 -26.11 24.61 -18.74
N GLU A 109 -27.40 24.31 -18.84
CA GLU A 109 -27.99 23.12 -18.22
C GLU A 109 -27.35 21.82 -18.74
N ARG A 110 -27.19 21.69 -20.07
CA ARG A 110 -26.52 20.54 -20.69
C ARG A 110 -25.05 20.41 -20.27
N PHE A 111 -24.35 21.52 -20.09
CA PHE A 111 -23.00 21.52 -19.55
C PHE A 111 -22.94 20.98 -18.11
N PHE A 112 -23.85 21.41 -17.22
CA PHE A 112 -23.92 20.87 -15.86
C PHE A 112 -24.35 19.40 -15.84
N LYS A 113 -25.32 18.99 -16.67
CA LYS A 113 -25.69 17.59 -16.87
C LYS A 113 -24.48 16.76 -17.30
N TYR A 114 -23.66 17.27 -18.22
CA TYR A 114 -22.42 16.62 -18.63
C TYR A 114 -21.42 16.46 -17.48
N ILE A 115 -21.25 17.49 -16.63
CA ILE A 115 -20.43 17.39 -15.42
C ILE A 115 -20.96 16.29 -14.49
N VAL A 116 -22.29 16.23 -14.26
CA VAL A 116 -22.89 15.16 -13.42
C VAL A 116 -22.66 13.78 -14.04
N ILE A 117 -22.81 13.64 -15.36
CA ILE A 117 -22.50 12.39 -16.08
C ILE A 117 -21.04 11.99 -15.88
N LEU A 118 -20.10 12.93 -15.98
CA LEU A 118 -18.69 12.68 -15.67
C LEU A 118 -18.52 12.22 -14.22
N LEU A 119 -19.16 12.89 -13.26
CA LEU A 119 -19.11 12.48 -11.84
C LEU A 119 -19.69 11.08 -11.62
N VAL A 120 -20.75 10.70 -12.31
CA VAL A 120 -21.35 9.36 -12.21
C VAL A 120 -20.41 8.29 -12.80
N LEU A 121 -19.89 8.52 -14.01
CA LEU A 121 -18.95 7.60 -14.66
C LEU A 121 -17.67 7.41 -13.83
N GLN A 122 -17.06 8.53 -13.41
CA GLN A 122 -15.84 8.50 -12.61
C GLN A 122 -16.09 7.99 -11.19
N GLY A 123 -17.25 8.32 -10.60
CA GLY A 123 -17.69 7.80 -9.31
C GLY A 123 -17.87 6.29 -9.34
N ALA A 124 -18.44 5.72 -10.40
CA ALA A 124 -18.57 4.28 -10.58
C ALA A 124 -17.20 3.59 -10.69
N LEU A 125 -16.29 4.12 -11.50
CA LEU A 125 -14.91 3.59 -11.59
C LEU A 125 -14.16 3.68 -10.26
N LEU A 126 -14.27 4.82 -9.58
CA LEU A 126 -13.68 5.04 -8.26
C LEU A 126 -14.23 4.05 -7.24
N HIS A 127 -15.54 3.82 -7.27
CA HIS A 127 -16.23 2.88 -6.40
C HIS A 127 -15.72 1.45 -6.63
N ILE A 128 -15.71 0.98 -7.88
CA ILE A 128 -15.17 -0.34 -8.25
C ILE A 128 -13.72 -0.47 -7.77
N ARG A 129 -12.90 0.57 -7.97
CA ARG A 129 -11.50 0.57 -7.55
C ARG A 129 -11.31 0.47 -6.03
N LEU A 130 -12.08 1.24 -5.26
CA LEU A 130 -12.08 1.20 -3.79
C LEU A 130 -12.56 -0.17 -3.29
N TYR A 131 -13.60 -0.68 -3.92
CA TYR A 131 -14.26 -1.91 -3.53
C TYR A 131 -13.40 -3.16 -3.80
N VAL A 132 -12.77 -3.26 -4.98
CA VAL A 132 -11.80 -4.33 -5.28
C VAL A 132 -10.66 -4.34 -4.26
N LYS A 133 -10.11 -3.17 -3.91
CA LYS A 133 -9.03 -3.06 -2.92
C LYS A 133 -9.46 -3.56 -1.53
N SER A 134 -10.70 -3.30 -1.14
CA SER A 134 -11.26 -3.80 0.13
C SER A 134 -11.46 -5.31 0.10
N PHE A 135 -11.99 -5.84 -1.01
CA PHE A 135 -12.30 -7.25 -1.22
C PHE A 135 -11.05 -8.14 -1.23
N THR A 136 -9.92 -7.68 -1.78
CA THR A 136 -8.70 -8.51 -1.88
C THR A 136 -8.12 -8.95 -0.53
N ARG A 137 -8.54 -8.38 0.60
CA ARG A 137 -8.06 -8.76 1.94
C ARG A 137 -8.57 -10.13 2.41
N HIS A 138 -9.82 -10.48 2.11
CA HIS A 138 -10.45 -11.74 2.55
C HIS A 138 -11.36 -12.27 1.45
N GLN A 139 -10.83 -13.20 0.64
CA GLN A 139 -11.54 -13.76 -0.50
C GLN A 139 -12.16 -15.11 -0.13
N THR A 140 -13.48 -15.14 -0.02
CA THR A 140 -14.27 -16.38 0.07
C THR A 140 -15.21 -16.46 -1.12
N THR A 141 -15.71 -17.64 -1.48
CA THR A 141 -16.66 -17.81 -2.59
C THR A 141 -17.91 -16.95 -2.41
N PHE A 142 -18.43 -16.87 -1.18
CA PHE A 142 -19.58 -16.03 -0.85
C PHE A 142 -19.30 -14.54 -1.08
N THR A 143 -18.20 -14.01 -0.51
CA THR A 143 -17.86 -12.59 -0.67
C THR A 143 -17.53 -12.26 -2.13
N SER A 144 -16.99 -13.22 -2.90
CA SER A 144 -16.70 -13.05 -4.33
C SER A 144 -17.98 -12.82 -5.14
N ILE A 145 -18.99 -13.67 -4.94
CA ILE A 145 -20.29 -13.55 -5.64
C ILE A 145 -20.93 -12.21 -5.30
N VAL A 146 -21.02 -11.87 -4.01
CA VAL A 146 -21.58 -10.58 -3.56
C VAL A 146 -20.80 -9.42 -4.18
N ALA A 147 -19.49 -9.53 -4.27
CA ALA A 147 -18.66 -8.47 -4.84
C ALA A 147 -18.91 -8.27 -6.34
N TYR A 148 -18.96 -9.34 -7.14
CA TYR A 148 -19.26 -9.25 -8.57
C TYR A 148 -20.68 -8.73 -8.83
N VAL A 149 -21.66 -9.19 -8.05
CA VAL A 149 -23.04 -8.70 -8.15
C VAL A 149 -23.11 -7.20 -7.83
N THR A 150 -22.44 -6.76 -6.77
CA THR A 150 -22.40 -5.34 -6.38
C THR A 150 -21.74 -4.48 -7.46
N MET A 151 -20.59 -4.91 -7.99
CA MET A 151 -19.93 -4.20 -9.10
C MET A 151 -20.84 -4.11 -10.33
N GLY A 152 -21.52 -5.21 -10.68
CA GLY A 152 -22.50 -5.22 -11.78
C GLY A 152 -23.65 -4.25 -11.54
N LEU A 153 -24.22 -4.23 -10.34
CA LEU A 153 -25.28 -3.29 -9.96
C LEU A 153 -24.83 -1.84 -10.02
N VAL A 154 -23.59 -1.53 -9.62
CA VAL A 154 -23.03 -0.17 -9.72
C VAL A 154 -22.88 0.26 -11.18
N VAL A 155 -22.43 -0.64 -12.06
CA VAL A 155 -22.35 -0.36 -13.51
C VAL A 155 -23.75 -0.12 -14.08
N ILE A 156 -24.72 -0.98 -13.76
CA ILE A 156 -26.12 -0.82 -14.18
C ILE A 156 -26.69 0.50 -13.67
N LEU A 157 -26.44 0.84 -12.40
CA LEU A 157 -26.87 2.10 -11.79
C LEU A 157 -26.28 3.31 -12.50
N ALA A 158 -25.00 3.26 -12.86
CA ALA A 158 -24.34 4.33 -13.60
C ALA A 158 -25.02 4.54 -14.95
N PHE A 159 -25.29 3.47 -15.72
CA PHE A 159 -26.04 3.57 -16.97
C PHE A 159 -27.46 4.12 -16.75
N MET A 160 -28.17 3.63 -15.72
CA MET A 160 -29.51 4.12 -15.37
C MET A 160 -29.52 5.60 -14.96
N LEU A 161 -28.42 6.16 -14.46
CA LEU A 161 -28.32 7.59 -14.17
C LEU A 161 -27.92 8.40 -15.40
N VAL A 162 -27.02 7.87 -16.23
CA VAL A 162 -26.52 8.56 -17.44
C VAL A 162 -27.62 8.72 -18.49
N ILE A 163 -28.43 7.69 -18.73
CA ILE A 163 -29.50 7.71 -19.74
C ILE A 163 -30.48 8.88 -19.57
N PRO A 164 -31.12 9.09 -18.40
CA PRO A 164 -32.07 10.19 -18.21
C PRO A 164 -31.37 11.55 -18.19
N LEU A 165 -30.10 11.63 -17.77
CA LEU A 165 -29.33 12.87 -17.86
C LEU A 165 -29.00 13.25 -19.31
N MET A 166 -28.79 12.25 -20.18
CA MET A 166 -28.50 12.43 -21.60
C MET A 166 -29.76 12.71 -22.43
N LEU A 167 -30.86 11.99 -22.16
CA LEU A 167 -32.05 11.96 -23.02
C LEU A 167 -33.29 12.60 -22.39
N GLY A 168 -33.23 13.06 -21.13
CA GLY A 168 -34.41 13.58 -20.40
C GLY A 168 -35.04 14.84 -20.97
N GLU A 169 -34.42 15.47 -21.96
CA GLU A 169 -35.02 16.58 -22.73
C GLU A 169 -35.93 16.08 -23.87
N PHE A 170 -35.72 14.85 -24.36
CA PHE A 170 -36.43 14.28 -25.52
C PHE A 170 -37.39 13.16 -25.13
N VAL A 171 -37.14 12.53 -23.99
CA VAL A 171 -37.86 11.34 -23.55
C VAL A 171 -38.32 11.52 -22.11
N ASP A 172 -39.64 11.43 -21.93
CA ASP A 172 -40.24 11.35 -20.60
C ASP A 172 -40.13 9.91 -20.06
N PHE A 173 -39.43 9.77 -18.93
CA PHE A 173 -39.27 8.49 -18.26
C PHE A 173 -40.46 8.22 -17.34
N ARG A 174 -41.08 7.04 -17.52
CA ARG A 174 -42.18 6.57 -16.66
C ARG A 174 -41.73 6.41 -15.20
N ASP A 175 -42.67 6.54 -14.27
CA ASP A 175 -42.41 6.41 -12.82
C ASP A 175 -41.75 5.08 -12.44
N ILE A 176 -42.07 3.98 -13.13
CA ILE A 176 -41.43 2.67 -12.90
C ILE A 176 -39.91 2.72 -13.08
N TYR A 177 -39.39 3.55 -13.98
CA TYR A 177 -37.96 3.72 -14.21
C TYR A 177 -37.27 4.25 -12.95
N TRP A 178 -37.84 5.30 -12.35
CA TRP A 178 -37.32 5.92 -11.13
C TRP A 178 -37.39 4.98 -9.94
N ARG A 179 -38.46 4.18 -9.83
CA ARG A 179 -38.55 3.14 -8.80
C ARG A 179 -37.47 2.08 -8.94
N VAL A 180 -37.21 1.60 -10.16
CA VAL A 180 -36.14 0.64 -10.43
C VAL A 180 -34.77 1.25 -10.14
N LEU A 181 -34.53 2.49 -10.58
CA LEU A 181 -33.29 3.21 -10.32
C LEU A 181 -32.99 3.30 -8.82
N VAL A 182 -33.97 3.74 -8.03
CA VAL A 182 -33.85 3.83 -6.57
C VAL A 182 -33.64 2.45 -5.95
N SER A 183 -34.36 1.43 -6.41
CA SER A 183 -34.20 0.05 -5.91
C SER A 183 -32.79 -0.49 -6.14
N VAL A 184 -32.25 -0.28 -7.35
CA VAL A 184 -30.88 -0.67 -7.70
C VAL A 184 -29.86 0.14 -6.89
N ALA A 185 -30.10 1.43 -6.68
CA ALA A 185 -29.23 2.29 -5.86
C ALA A 185 -29.14 1.79 -4.41
N ILE A 186 -30.28 1.44 -3.80
CA ILE A 186 -30.32 0.88 -2.45
C ILE A 186 -29.61 -0.46 -2.41
N LEU A 187 -29.87 -1.36 -3.36
CA LEU A 187 -29.23 -2.68 -3.42
C LEU A 187 -27.70 -2.57 -3.57
N ALA A 188 -27.22 -1.64 -4.41
CA ALA A 188 -25.80 -1.35 -4.57
C ALA A 188 -25.18 -0.77 -3.29
N ALA A 189 -25.88 0.16 -2.61
CA ALA A 189 -25.43 0.73 -1.35
C ALA A 189 -25.30 -0.34 -0.26
N VAL A 190 -26.28 -1.25 -0.16
CA VAL A 190 -26.24 -2.39 0.77
C VAL A 190 -25.07 -3.32 0.44
N GLY A 191 -24.89 -3.71 -0.83
CA GLY A 191 -23.76 -4.54 -1.29
C GLY A 191 -22.39 -3.91 -0.99
N THR A 192 -22.32 -2.58 -1.04
CA THR A 192 -21.12 -1.81 -0.68
C THR A 192 -20.83 -1.89 0.82
N ALA A 193 -21.85 -1.73 1.66
CA ALA A 193 -21.72 -1.71 3.12
C ALA A 193 -21.36 -3.08 3.72
N LEU A 194 -21.74 -4.17 3.06
CA LEU A 194 -21.51 -5.53 3.54
C LEU A 194 -20.01 -5.89 3.62
N VAL A 195 -19.22 -5.53 2.60
CA VAL A 195 -17.80 -5.91 2.53
C VAL A 195 -16.95 -5.37 3.68
N PRO A 196 -16.98 -4.07 4.04
CA PRO A 196 -16.20 -3.59 5.19
C PRO A 196 -16.66 -4.19 6.51
N LEU A 197 -17.95 -4.51 6.67
CA LEU A 197 -18.50 -5.12 7.89
C LEU A 197 -18.04 -6.57 8.05
N VAL A 198 -18.10 -7.37 6.97
CA VAL A 198 -17.54 -8.73 6.93
C VAL A 198 -16.03 -8.69 7.17
N ASN A 199 -15.32 -7.77 6.51
CA ASN A 199 -13.88 -7.60 6.71
C ASN A 199 -13.52 -7.18 8.14
N ALA A 200 -14.35 -6.37 8.80
CA ALA A 200 -14.15 -5.99 10.21
C ALA A 200 -14.44 -7.16 11.16
N LEU A 201 -15.44 -7.98 10.87
CA LEU A 201 -15.79 -9.16 11.68
C LEU A 201 -14.70 -10.23 11.61
N PHE A 202 -14.10 -10.43 10.44
CA PHE A 202 -13.05 -11.42 10.21
C PHE A 202 -11.63 -10.85 10.25
N ALA A 203 -11.46 -9.56 10.57
CA ALA A 203 -10.12 -8.98 10.71
C ALA A 203 -9.40 -9.65 11.90
N PRO A 204 -8.18 -10.19 11.72
CA PRO A 204 -7.37 -10.64 12.83
C PRO A 204 -7.20 -9.47 13.80
N LYS A 205 -7.56 -9.66 15.08
CA LYS A 205 -7.28 -8.65 16.12
C LYS A 205 -5.79 -8.35 16.01
N LYS A 206 -5.45 -7.15 15.53
CA LYS A 206 -4.09 -6.66 15.64
C LYS A 206 -3.82 -6.61 17.14
N GLU A 207 -2.97 -7.50 17.63
CA GLU A 207 -2.40 -7.35 18.96
C GLU A 207 -1.84 -5.95 19.00
N ARG A 208 -2.50 -5.11 19.81
CA ARG A 208 -2.07 -3.75 20.07
C ARG A 208 -0.62 -3.91 20.52
N PRO A 209 0.37 -3.27 19.87
CA PRO A 209 1.72 -3.28 20.38
C PRO A 209 1.61 -2.80 21.82
N GLN A 210 1.84 -3.71 22.77
CA GLN A 210 1.91 -3.32 24.15
C GLN A 210 3.05 -2.33 24.19
N ALA A 211 2.73 -1.09 24.57
CA ALA A 211 3.75 -0.07 24.77
C ALA A 211 4.80 -0.71 25.67
N VAL A 212 6.00 -0.89 25.12
CA VAL A 212 7.15 -1.42 25.85
C VAL A 212 7.36 -0.47 27.02
N GLY A 213 6.85 -0.87 28.18
CA GLY A 213 7.01 -0.14 29.43
C GLY A 213 8.49 -0.17 29.76
N TYR A 214 9.15 0.98 29.63
CA TYR A 214 10.44 1.21 30.25
C TYR A 214 10.27 1.12 31.77
N ALA A 215 10.47 -0.07 32.32
CA ALA A 215 10.66 -0.28 33.75
C ALA A 215 11.96 -1.05 33.93
N ALA A 216 13.04 -0.30 34.12
CA ALA A 216 14.31 -0.83 34.59
C ALA A 216 14.88 0.13 35.64
N GLN A 217 14.63 -0.15 36.92
CA GLN A 217 15.65 -0.09 37.98
C GLN A 217 15.07 -0.54 39.32
N GLY A 218 15.66 -1.58 39.91
CA GLY A 218 15.38 -1.98 41.29
C GLY A 218 15.97 -3.34 41.64
N TYR A 219 17.12 -3.31 42.32
CA TYR A 219 17.86 -4.44 42.88
C TYR A 219 17.06 -5.26 43.91
N GLY A 220 17.31 -6.57 44.00
CA GLY A 220 17.03 -7.38 45.19
C GLY A 220 16.68 -8.85 44.92
N ALA A 221 17.54 -9.77 45.36
CA ALA A 221 17.38 -11.23 45.29
C ALA A 221 16.55 -11.80 46.48
N PRO A 222 16.53 -13.13 46.71
CA PRO A 222 15.47 -14.08 46.39
C PRO A 222 14.60 -14.51 47.61
N GLY A 223 13.40 -15.02 47.38
CA GLY A 223 12.48 -15.49 48.43
C GLY A 223 11.84 -16.85 48.13
N TYR A 224 11.98 -17.76 49.09
CA TYR A 224 11.49 -19.15 49.12
C TYR A 224 9.96 -19.31 49.03
N ALA A 225 9.54 -20.47 48.50
CA ALA A 225 8.16 -20.95 48.31
C ALA A 225 7.36 -21.18 49.63
N PRO A 226 6.03 -21.40 49.59
CA PRO A 226 5.52 -22.77 49.40
C PRO A 226 4.22 -22.90 48.55
N GLN A 227 4.01 -24.12 48.03
CA GLN A 227 2.81 -24.58 47.33
C GLN A 227 1.59 -24.71 48.25
N THR A 228 0.38 -24.36 47.78
CA THR A 228 -0.87 -25.15 47.95
C THR A 228 -2.07 -24.60 47.16
N ALA A 229 -2.86 -25.53 46.61
CA ALA A 229 -4.32 -25.53 46.35
C ALA A 229 -4.98 -24.71 45.20
N TYR A 230 -5.34 -25.47 44.13
CA TYR A 230 -6.66 -25.57 43.45
C TYR A 230 -7.44 -24.29 43.03
N ALA A 231 -7.36 -23.95 41.73
CA ALA A 231 -8.43 -23.38 40.89
C ALA A 231 -8.00 -23.41 39.40
N PRO A 232 -8.84 -23.81 38.42
CA PRO A 232 -8.43 -23.82 37.01
C PRO A 232 -8.64 -22.42 36.44
N GLN A 233 -7.65 -21.55 36.63
CA GLN A 233 -7.64 -20.20 36.08
C GLN A 233 -6.22 -19.86 35.62
N ASP A 234 -6.17 -19.37 34.38
CA ASP A 234 -5.04 -18.71 33.72
C ASP A 234 -3.83 -19.59 33.40
N ALA A 235 -3.90 -20.22 32.22
CA ALA A 235 -2.71 -20.63 31.48
C ALA A 235 -1.83 -19.39 31.26
N ALA A 236 -0.70 -19.34 31.97
CA ALA A 236 0.35 -18.35 31.77
C ALA A 236 0.76 -18.33 30.29
N PRO A 237 0.96 -17.15 29.68
CA PRO A 237 1.38 -17.04 28.30
C PRO A 237 2.76 -17.70 28.15
N VAL A 238 2.81 -18.77 27.36
CA VAL A 238 4.06 -19.29 26.81
C VAL A 238 4.74 -18.10 26.12
N ALA A 239 5.92 -17.71 26.61
CA ALA A 239 6.68 -16.61 26.02
C ALA A 239 6.84 -16.87 24.50
N PRO A 240 6.58 -15.88 23.64
CA PRO A 240 6.78 -16.04 22.21
C PRO A 240 8.26 -16.35 21.97
N VAL A 241 8.54 -17.53 21.44
CA VAL A 241 9.90 -17.92 21.04
C VAL A 241 10.33 -16.93 19.97
N GLN A 242 11.23 -16.01 20.29
CA GLN A 242 11.77 -15.07 19.32
C GLN A 242 12.47 -15.86 18.23
N ALA A 243 11.99 -15.74 16.99
CA ALA A 243 12.64 -16.34 15.84
C ALA A 243 14.06 -15.78 15.71
N TRP A 244 15.04 -16.67 15.55
CA TRP A 244 16.45 -16.28 15.47
C TRP A 244 16.68 -15.37 14.25
N PRO A 245 17.39 -14.23 14.39
CA PRO A 245 17.64 -13.33 13.27
C PRO A 245 18.41 -14.01 12.13
N THR A 246 18.12 -13.59 10.89
CA THR A 246 18.79 -14.04 9.67
C THR A 246 19.47 -12.89 8.93
N TYR A 247 20.39 -13.21 8.03
CA TYR A 247 20.95 -12.25 7.08
C TYR A 247 19.88 -11.68 6.14
N ALA A 248 20.25 -10.70 5.32
CA ALA A 248 19.36 -10.04 4.35
C ALA A 248 18.76 -11.00 3.31
N ASP A 249 19.31 -12.22 3.19
CA ASP A 249 18.79 -13.30 2.35
C ASP A 249 17.56 -14.01 2.96
N GLY A 250 17.25 -13.75 4.24
CA GLY A 250 16.10 -14.30 4.96
C GLY A 250 16.19 -15.80 5.24
N ARG A 251 17.36 -16.43 5.01
CA ARG A 251 17.54 -17.89 5.11
C ARG A 251 18.74 -18.27 5.95
N THR A 252 19.82 -17.50 5.89
CA THR A 252 21.03 -17.81 6.64
C THR A 252 20.88 -17.21 8.05
N PRO A 253 20.92 -18.01 9.14
CA PRO A 253 20.82 -17.50 10.51
C PRO A 253 22.09 -16.72 10.89
N LEU A 254 21.93 -15.71 11.76
CA LEU A 254 23.08 -15.00 12.32
C LEU A 254 23.90 -15.94 13.21
N PRO A 255 25.24 -15.83 13.18
CA PRO A 255 26.09 -16.57 14.09
C PRO A 255 25.80 -16.24 15.57
N VAL A 256 26.02 -17.20 16.48
CA VAL A 256 25.61 -17.11 17.90
C VAL A 256 26.80 -16.76 18.77
N MET A 257 26.76 -15.64 19.49
CA MET A 257 27.84 -15.17 20.35
C MET A 257 28.04 -16.12 21.55
N PRO A 258 29.20 -16.08 22.23
CA PRO A 258 29.43 -16.89 23.43
C PRO A 258 28.41 -16.67 24.55
N ASP A 259 27.76 -15.50 24.56
CA ASP A 259 26.68 -15.13 25.48
C ASP A 259 25.28 -15.58 25.00
N GLY A 260 25.21 -16.29 23.87
CA GLY A 260 23.97 -16.75 23.26
C GLY A 260 23.20 -15.67 22.50
N SER A 261 23.77 -14.48 22.27
CA SER A 261 23.12 -13.43 21.49
C SER A 261 23.47 -13.50 19.99
N PRO A 262 22.65 -12.95 19.07
CA PRO A 262 22.96 -12.96 17.64
C PRO A 262 24.06 -11.95 17.29
N ASP A 263 25.08 -12.38 16.55
CA ASP A 263 26.18 -11.54 16.08
C ASP A 263 25.72 -10.55 15.00
N TRP A 264 25.24 -9.39 15.44
CA TRP A 264 24.83 -8.31 14.55
C TRP A 264 25.98 -7.68 13.77
N ASN A 265 27.21 -7.80 14.24
CA ASN A 265 28.36 -7.29 13.50
C ASN A 265 28.59 -8.13 12.24
N ALA A 266 28.40 -9.45 12.34
CA ALA A 266 28.44 -10.36 11.20
C ALA A 266 27.42 -10.00 10.10
N TYR A 267 26.26 -9.43 10.46
CA TYR A 267 25.25 -8.96 9.49
C TYR A 267 25.79 -7.89 8.53
N TYR A 268 26.64 -7.00 9.03
CA TYR A 268 27.22 -5.91 8.23
C TYR A 268 28.53 -6.31 7.55
N THR A 269 29.35 -7.12 8.21
CA THR A 269 30.69 -7.49 7.72
C THR A 269 30.68 -8.76 6.86
N GLY A 270 29.63 -9.58 6.95
CA GLY A 270 29.55 -10.88 6.31
C GLY A 270 30.47 -11.95 6.92
N GLN A 271 31.16 -11.64 8.02
CA GLN A 271 32.11 -12.53 8.69
C GLN A 271 31.80 -12.60 10.19
N PRO A 272 31.83 -13.79 10.82
CA PRO A 272 31.65 -13.92 12.27
C PRO A 272 32.73 -13.18 13.07
N THR A 273 32.33 -12.53 14.16
CA THR A 273 33.26 -11.79 15.04
C THR A 273 34.17 -12.72 15.85
N TYR A 274 33.76 -13.98 16.03
CA TYR A 274 34.51 -15.02 16.73
C TYR A 274 34.42 -16.32 15.93
N ALA A 275 35.43 -17.17 16.11
CA ALA A 275 35.47 -18.48 15.47
C ALA A 275 34.23 -19.28 15.84
N GLN A 276 33.39 -19.56 14.85
CA GLN A 276 32.24 -20.43 15.03
C GLN A 276 32.74 -21.84 15.28
N GLN A 277 32.29 -22.45 16.36
CA GLN A 277 32.33 -23.90 16.47
C GLN A 277 31.43 -24.46 15.34
N PRO A 278 31.89 -25.43 14.54
CA PRO A 278 31.08 -26.00 13.48
C PRO A 278 29.74 -26.49 14.03
N TYR A 279 28.65 -26.03 13.43
CA TYR A 279 27.31 -26.50 13.76
C TYR A 279 27.30 -28.04 13.61
N GLY A 280 27.14 -28.75 14.73
CA GLY A 280 27.14 -30.22 14.76
C GLY A 280 28.25 -30.87 15.58
N ALA A 281 29.22 -30.11 16.11
CA ALA A 281 30.10 -30.61 17.17
C ALA A 281 29.33 -30.59 18.51
N GLY A 282 28.44 -31.56 18.69
CA GLY A 282 27.80 -31.81 19.97
C GLY A 282 28.88 -32.07 21.01
N ALA A 283 29.00 -31.19 22.01
CA ALA A 283 29.50 -31.64 23.29
C ALA A 283 28.53 -32.73 23.73
N GLU A 284 28.96 -33.98 23.70
CA GLU A 284 28.26 -35.08 24.34
C GLU A 284 28.09 -34.69 25.80
N VAL A 285 26.89 -34.22 26.14
CA VAL A 285 26.46 -34.06 27.52
C VAL A 285 26.51 -35.47 28.09
N PRO A 286 27.38 -35.77 29.08
CA PRO A 286 27.37 -37.07 29.71
C PRO A 286 25.94 -37.31 30.24
N PRO A 287 25.34 -38.48 30.00
CA PRO A 287 24.04 -38.76 30.59
C PRO A 287 24.15 -38.57 32.10
N ALA A 288 23.25 -37.76 32.66
CA ALA A 288 23.18 -37.53 34.09
C ALA A 288 23.12 -38.89 34.80
N PRO A 289 23.92 -39.13 35.85
CA PRO A 289 23.91 -40.40 36.56
C PRO A 289 22.48 -40.67 37.09
N PRO A 290 21.95 -41.90 36.92
CA PRO A 290 20.69 -42.26 37.53
C PRO A 290 20.80 -42.07 39.05
N ALA A 291 19.78 -41.47 39.65
CA ALA A 291 19.66 -41.40 41.10
C ALA A 291 19.76 -42.83 41.68
N PRO A 292 20.56 -43.06 42.75
CA PRO A 292 20.71 -44.39 43.30
C PRO A 292 19.37 -44.87 43.88
N ILE A 293 18.84 -45.95 43.31
CA ILE A 293 17.80 -46.75 43.93
C ILE A 293 18.50 -47.61 44.98
N PRO A 294 18.12 -47.57 46.28
CA PRO A 294 18.76 -48.41 47.29
C PRO A 294 18.47 -49.90 47.00
N GLY A 295 19.45 -50.68 46.54
CA GLY A 295 19.34 -52.14 46.54
C GLY A 295 20.07 -52.97 45.47
N GLU A 296 20.75 -52.40 44.48
CA GLU A 296 21.35 -53.22 43.39
C GLU A 296 22.90 -53.31 43.44
N PRO A 297 23.50 -54.50 43.25
CA PRO A 297 24.96 -54.65 43.17
C PRO A 297 25.54 -54.10 41.85
N ALA A 298 26.64 -53.36 41.95
CA ALA A 298 27.31 -52.70 40.82
C ALA A 298 27.94 -53.67 39.81
N GLN A 299 27.70 -53.43 38.52
CA GLN A 299 28.35 -54.10 37.39
C GLN A 299 29.63 -53.36 36.94
N PRO A 300 30.67 -54.05 36.41
CA PRO A 300 31.96 -53.44 36.07
C PRO A 300 31.94 -52.71 34.72
N ALA A 301 32.66 -51.57 34.64
CA ALA A 301 32.78 -50.75 33.45
C ALA A 301 33.69 -51.35 32.34
N PRO A 302 33.40 -51.14 31.05
CA PRO A 302 34.28 -51.55 29.94
C PRO A 302 35.47 -50.59 29.73
N PRO A 303 36.57 -51.03 29.07
CA PRO A 303 37.80 -50.24 28.91
C PRO A 303 37.73 -49.19 27.80
N ALA A 304 38.44 -48.08 28.01
CA ALA A 304 38.51 -46.91 27.14
C ALA A 304 39.28 -47.17 25.82
N GLN A 305 38.75 -46.67 24.70
CA GLN A 305 39.42 -46.66 23.39
C GLN A 305 40.32 -45.42 23.21
N PRO A 306 41.41 -45.50 22.40
CA PRO A 306 42.40 -44.43 22.26
C PRO A 306 41.97 -43.36 21.24
N ALA A 307 42.35 -42.11 21.51
CA ALA A 307 42.10 -40.95 20.65
C ALA A 307 42.95 -40.95 19.34
N PRO A 308 42.40 -40.50 18.19
CA PRO A 308 43.18 -40.31 16.97
C PRO A 308 44.01 -39.01 16.94
N PRO A 309 45.06 -38.92 16.09
CA PRO A 309 46.11 -37.91 16.21
C PRO A 309 45.74 -36.54 15.61
N ALA A 310 46.24 -35.47 16.23
CA ALA A 310 46.13 -34.09 15.75
C ALA A 310 46.89 -33.87 14.43
N GLN A 311 46.25 -33.21 13.46
CA GLN A 311 46.87 -32.77 12.21
C GLN A 311 47.31 -31.29 12.28
N PRO A 312 48.35 -30.89 11.50
CA PRO A 312 49.15 -29.69 11.76
C PRO A 312 48.54 -28.40 11.18
N ALA A 313 48.81 -27.27 11.83
CA ALA A 313 48.43 -25.94 11.40
C ALA A 313 49.17 -25.49 10.11
N PRO A 314 48.49 -24.86 9.14
CA PRO A 314 49.15 -24.21 8.01
C PRO A 314 49.73 -22.82 8.38
N PRO A 315 50.72 -22.32 7.62
CA PRO A 315 51.62 -21.24 8.03
C PRO A 315 51.05 -19.83 7.82
N ALA A 316 51.54 -18.89 8.64
CA ALA A 316 51.28 -17.45 8.55
C ALA A 316 51.73 -16.87 7.19
N GLN A 317 50.88 -16.07 6.56
CA GLN A 317 51.23 -15.24 5.41
C GLN A 317 51.32 -13.74 5.79
N PRO A 318 52.16 -12.97 5.09
CA PRO A 318 52.78 -11.74 5.57
C PRO A 318 51.96 -10.47 5.30
N ASP A 319 52.33 -9.42 6.03
CA ASP A 319 51.81 -8.04 6.04
C ASP A 319 51.28 -7.54 4.69
N GLN A 320 49.97 -7.27 4.62
CA GLN A 320 49.39 -6.40 3.59
C GLN A 320 49.09 -5.01 4.16
N PRO A 321 49.41 -3.91 3.44
CA PRO A 321 49.25 -2.56 3.95
C PRO A 321 47.77 -2.20 4.11
N VAL A 322 47.43 -1.69 5.30
CA VAL A 322 46.11 -1.13 5.64
C VAL A 322 45.78 0.06 4.73
N PRO A 323 44.63 0.07 4.02
CA PRO A 323 44.15 1.26 3.31
C PRO A 323 43.72 2.35 4.31
N PRO A 324 43.87 3.65 3.99
CA PRO A 324 43.59 4.73 4.93
C PRO A 324 42.10 4.78 5.27
N MET A 325 41.83 4.90 6.58
CA MET A 325 40.49 4.98 7.15
C MET A 325 39.78 6.28 6.69
N PRO A 326 38.51 6.23 6.26
CA PRO A 326 37.71 7.44 6.05
C PRO A 326 37.47 8.17 7.38
N PRO A 327 37.38 9.52 7.40
CA PRO A 327 37.09 10.26 8.63
C PRO A 327 35.71 9.90 9.19
N ALA A 328 35.63 9.71 10.51
CA ALA A 328 34.38 9.49 11.19
C ALA A 328 33.47 10.74 11.09
N PRO A 329 32.15 10.59 10.92
CA PRO A 329 31.24 11.74 10.84
C PRO A 329 31.17 12.47 12.19
N GLY A 330 31.66 13.71 12.26
CA GLY A 330 31.44 14.57 13.44
C GLY A 330 32.52 15.60 13.80
N THR A 331 33.66 15.69 13.10
CA THR A 331 34.68 16.73 13.39
C THR A 331 34.59 17.91 12.41
N PRO A 332 34.57 19.17 12.88
CA PRO A 332 34.62 20.33 12.01
C PRO A 332 35.97 20.43 11.27
N ASP A 333 35.91 20.78 9.98
CA ASP A 333 37.07 20.98 9.10
C ASP A 333 38.00 22.08 9.66
N VAL A 334 39.21 21.68 10.07
CA VAL A 334 40.30 22.61 10.36
C VAL A 334 41.20 22.68 9.12
N PRO A 335 41.42 23.87 8.53
CA PRO A 335 42.28 23.99 7.35
C PRO A 335 43.77 23.76 7.72
N PRO A 336 44.57 23.16 6.82
CA PRO A 336 45.98 22.89 7.09
C PRO A 336 46.81 24.19 7.14
N PRO A 337 47.86 24.26 7.97
CA PRO A 337 48.72 25.44 8.06
C PRO A 337 49.56 25.66 6.79
N PRO A 338 49.89 26.91 6.44
CA PRO A 338 50.69 27.22 5.26
C PRO A 338 52.13 26.71 5.43
N ARG A 339 52.67 26.08 4.38
CA ARG A 339 54.09 25.74 4.31
C ARG A 339 54.83 26.88 3.59
N TYR A 340 55.87 27.39 4.23
CA TYR A 340 56.92 28.24 3.64
C TYR A 340 57.73 27.47 2.59
#